data_AF-A0A2E0EP02-F1
#
_entry.id   AF-A0A2E0EP02-F1
#
_cell.length_a   1.000
_cell.length_b   1.000
_cell.length_c   1.000
_cell.angle_alpha   90.00
_cell.angle_beta   90.00
_cell.angle_gamma   90.00
#
_symmetry.space_group_name_H-M   'P 1'
#
loop_
_entity.id
_entity.type
_entity.pdbx_description
1 polymer ?
#
loop_
_entity_poly.entity_id
_entity_poly.type
_entity_poly.pdbx_seq_one_letter_code
_entity_poly.pdbx_strand_id
1 'polypeptide(L)'
;DNDPELRDIYVGALDEQSEPLQRQAIDKFEFCLRTSTNVRWFNEWSRTCEAELNVLNPRQYPLAAELRGEPNYVRGSIGRPGPVDLPVAGDDEELEEADVSNGTSEGGES
;
A
#
# COMPACT_ATOMS: atom_id res chain seq x y z
N ASP A 1 -28.25 -30.25 22.03
CA ASP A 1 -27.76 -29.43 23.15
C ASP A 1 -26.47 -28.72 22.76
N ASN A 2 -26.56 -27.44 22.42
CA ASN A 2 -25.42 -26.53 22.26
C ASN A 2 -25.78 -25.31 23.11
N ASP A 3 -25.44 -25.39 24.40
CA ASP A 3 -25.74 -24.33 25.35
C ASP A 3 -24.73 -23.19 25.12
N PRO A 4 -25.18 -22.00 24.69
CA PRO A 4 -24.29 -20.88 24.41
C PRO A 4 -23.52 -20.44 25.66
N GLU A 5 -24.11 -20.56 26.86
CA GLU A 5 -23.47 -20.13 28.11
C GLU A 5 -22.24 -21.01 28.43
N LEU A 6 -22.37 -22.32 28.26
CA LEU A 6 -21.26 -23.25 28.45
C LEU A 6 -20.14 -23.06 27.42
N ARG A 7 -20.51 -22.74 26.17
CA ARG A 7 -19.54 -22.43 25.11
C ARG A 7 -18.76 -21.17 25.45
N ASP A 8 -19.42 -20.14 25.94
CA ASP A 8 -18.79 -18.85 26.25
C ASP A 8 -17.84 -18.97 27.44
N ILE A 9 -18.21 -19.72 28.48
CA ILE A 9 -17.30 -20.03 29.61
C ILE A 9 -16.06 -20.79 29.11
N TYR A 10 -16.25 -21.77 28.23
CA TYR A 10 -15.14 -22.56 27.68
C TYR A 10 -14.18 -21.70 26.84
N VAL A 11 -14.72 -20.86 25.94
CA VAL A 11 -13.90 -19.97 25.11
C VAL A 11 -13.20 -18.92 25.99
N GLY A 12 -13.88 -18.34 26.98
CA GLY A 12 -13.28 -17.38 27.90
C GLY A 12 -12.08 -17.96 28.66
N ALA A 13 -12.17 -19.21 29.12
CA ALA A 13 -11.06 -19.88 29.78
C ALA A 13 -9.85 -20.14 28.86
N LEU A 14 -10.09 -20.31 27.55
CA LEU A 14 -9.02 -20.43 26.56
C LEU A 14 -8.40 -19.06 26.24
N ASP A 15 -9.22 -18.02 26.15
CA ASP A 15 -8.75 -16.66 25.89
C ASP A 15 -7.83 -16.17 27.01
N GLU A 16 -8.21 -16.35 28.28
CA GLU A 16 -7.39 -16.02 29.46
C GLU A 16 -6.01 -16.69 29.42
N GLN A 17 -5.94 -17.94 28.97
CA GLN A 17 -4.69 -18.67 28.82
C GLN A 17 -3.86 -18.17 27.63
N SER A 18 -4.52 -17.71 26.57
CA SER A 18 -3.87 -17.24 25.35
C SER A 18 -3.36 -15.79 25.46
N GLU A 19 -3.97 -14.95 26.29
CA GLU A 19 -3.60 -13.54 26.49
C GLU A 19 -2.09 -13.29 26.70
N PRO A 20 -1.37 -14.02 27.58
CA PRO A 20 0.07 -13.80 27.74
C PRO A 20 0.88 -14.14 26.48
N LEU A 21 0.42 -15.10 25.67
CA LEU A 21 1.06 -15.44 24.40
C LEU A 21 0.79 -14.35 23.35
N GLN A 22 -0.43 -13.84 23.29
CA GLN A 22 -0.78 -12.73 22.40
C GLN A 22 0.03 -11.47 22.72
N ARG A 23 0.16 -11.11 24.01
CA ARG A 23 0.99 -9.96 24.41
C ARG A 23 2.45 -10.13 24.02
N GLN A 24 3.01 -11.32 24.22
CA GLN A 24 4.37 -11.62 23.77
C GLN A 24 4.51 -11.52 22.25
N ALA A 25 3.52 -11.99 21.48
CA ALA A 25 3.53 -11.88 20.04
C ALA A 25 3.56 -10.41 19.59
N ILE A 26 2.68 -9.56 20.16
CA ILE A 26 2.63 -8.12 19.88
C ILE A 26 4.01 -7.48 20.12
N ASP A 27 4.60 -7.67 21.31
CA ASP A 27 5.90 -7.10 21.66
C ASP A 27 7.01 -7.49 20.66
N LYS A 28 7.00 -8.74 20.19
CA LYS A 28 8.01 -9.26 19.25
C LYS A 28 7.81 -8.75 17.84
N PHE A 29 6.57 -8.68 17.36
CA PHE A 29 6.29 -8.12 16.04
C PHE A 29 6.52 -6.61 15.98
N GLU A 30 6.22 -5.88 17.06
CA GLU A 30 6.58 -4.46 17.18
C GLU A 30 8.09 -4.26 17.13
N PHE A 31 8.85 -5.10 17.85
CA PHE A 31 10.30 -5.05 17.81
C PHE A 31 10.84 -5.30 16.40
N CYS A 32 10.28 -6.29 15.68
CA CYS A 32 10.62 -6.60 14.30
C CYS A 32 10.40 -5.39 13.38
N LEU A 33 9.21 -4.75 13.43
CA LEU A 33 8.89 -3.59 12.61
C LEU A 33 9.74 -2.37 12.94
N ARG A 34 9.94 -2.08 14.23
CA ARG A 34 10.78 -0.97 14.68
C ARG A 34 12.21 -1.14 14.19
N THR A 35 12.76 -2.35 14.30
CA THR A 35 14.12 -2.66 13.85
C THR A 35 14.24 -2.52 12.33
N SER A 36 13.31 -3.10 11.58
CA SER A 36 13.25 -3.01 10.11
C SER A 36 13.19 -1.55 9.64
N THR A 37 12.43 -0.71 10.34
CA THR A 37 12.32 0.73 10.06
C THR A 37 13.62 1.47 10.36
N ASN A 38 14.25 1.20 11.50
CA ASN A 38 15.50 1.84 11.91
C ASN A 38 16.65 1.56 10.92
N VAL A 39 16.75 0.31 10.45
CA VAL A 39 17.80 -0.12 9.52
C VAL A 39 17.39 0.02 8.04
N ARG A 40 16.18 0.54 7.77
CA ARG A 40 15.61 0.74 6.42
C ARG A 40 15.62 -0.54 5.57
N TRP A 41 15.37 -1.69 6.18
CA TRP A 41 15.38 -2.99 5.53
C TRP A 41 13.97 -3.59 5.54
N PHE A 42 13.27 -3.47 4.40
CA PHE A 42 11.88 -3.90 4.25
C PHE A 42 11.78 -5.12 3.34
N ASN A 43 11.95 -6.30 3.93
CA ASN A 43 11.84 -7.60 3.25
C ASN A 43 10.55 -8.36 3.65
N GLU A 44 10.42 -9.61 3.23
CA GLU A 44 9.27 -10.48 3.55
C GLU A 44 8.97 -10.53 5.06
N TRP A 45 9.99 -10.62 5.91
CA TRP A 45 9.84 -10.70 7.36
C TRP A 45 9.20 -9.44 7.93
N SER A 46 9.62 -8.26 7.46
CA SER A 46 8.99 -6.99 7.87
C SER A 46 7.50 -6.91 7.47
N ARG A 47 7.13 -7.49 6.32
CA ARG A 47 5.72 -7.55 5.87
C ARG A 47 4.92 -8.56 6.69
N THR A 48 5.49 -9.72 7.01
CA THR A 48 4.84 -10.70 7.89
C THR A 48 4.62 -10.11 9.27
N CYS A 49 5.60 -9.43 9.86
CA CYS A 49 5.44 -8.77 11.16
C CYS A 49 4.31 -7.73 11.15
N GLU A 50 4.14 -6.99 10.05
CA GLU A 50 3.02 -6.06 9.86
C GLU A 50 1.67 -6.78 9.74
N ALA A 51 1.62 -7.84 8.93
CA ALA A 51 0.41 -8.62 8.72
C ALA A 51 -0.11 -9.27 10.01
N GLU A 52 0.78 -9.87 10.80
CA GLU A 52 0.39 -10.51 12.07
C GLU A 52 -0.10 -9.48 13.10
N LEU A 53 0.54 -8.31 13.19
CA LEU A 53 0.03 -7.23 14.05
C LEU A 53 -1.33 -6.73 13.60
N ASN A 54 -1.57 -6.66 12.28
CA ASN A 54 -2.87 -6.29 11.75
C ASN A 54 -3.95 -7.32 12.11
N VAL A 55 -3.64 -8.62 12.07
CA VAL A 55 -4.58 -9.68 12.50
C VAL A 55 -4.94 -9.53 13.99
N LEU A 56 -3.96 -9.23 14.84
CA LEU A 56 -4.17 -9.08 16.28
C LEU A 56 -4.92 -7.78 16.63
N ASN A 57 -4.56 -6.65 16.01
CA ASN A 57 -5.22 -5.37 16.25
C ASN A 57 -5.22 -4.48 14.98
N PRO A 58 -6.22 -4.65 14.09
CA PRO A 58 -6.26 -3.93 12.82
C PRO A 58 -6.43 -2.42 12.98
N ARG A 59 -7.07 -1.99 14.08
CA ARG A 59 -7.34 -0.57 14.35
C ARG A 59 -6.08 0.18 14.74
N GLN A 60 -5.15 -0.50 15.43
CA GLN A 60 -3.90 0.08 15.88
C GLN A 60 -2.79 -0.07 14.82
N TYR A 61 -2.78 -1.18 14.08
CA TYR A 61 -1.76 -1.49 13.08
C TYR A 61 -2.40 -1.70 11.69
N PRO A 62 -2.82 -0.63 11.00
CA PRO A 62 -3.28 -0.75 9.61
C PRO A 62 -2.11 -1.13 8.69
N LEU A 63 -2.36 -1.98 7.70
CA LEU A 63 -1.35 -2.38 6.72
C LEU A 63 -0.94 -1.17 5.86
N ALA A 64 0.36 -0.97 5.67
CA ALA A 64 0.91 0.07 4.82
C ALA A 64 0.49 -0.08 3.36
N ALA A 65 0.17 -1.31 2.91
CA ALA A 65 -0.38 -1.58 1.58
C ALA A 65 -1.83 -1.07 1.43
N GLU A 66 -2.60 -1.01 2.52
CA GLU A 66 -3.95 -0.42 2.51
C GLU A 66 -3.87 1.11 2.59
N LEU A 67 -2.89 1.63 3.33
CA LEU A 67 -2.65 3.08 3.43
C LEU A 67 -2.09 3.68 2.13
N ARG A 68 -1.32 2.90 1.37
CA ARG A 68 -0.75 3.32 0.09
C ARG A 68 -1.52 2.63 -1.02
N GLY A 69 -2.42 3.37 -1.68
CA GLY A 69 -3.09 2.88 -2.89
C GLY A 69 -2.09 2.32 -3.90
N GLU A 70 -2.53 1.33 -4.69
CA GLU A 70 -1.70 0.73 -5.74
C GLU A 70 -1.06 1.83 -6.60
N PRO A 71 0.25 1.73 -6.92
CA PRO A 71 0.93 2.67 -7.79
C PRO A 71 0.50 2.44 -9.25
N ASN A 72 -0.77 2.70 -9.56
CA ASN A 72 -1.34 2.38 -10.87
C ASN A 72 -1.28 3.56 -11.86
N TYR A 73 -0.73 4.72 -11.49
CA TYR A 73 -0.72 5.91 -12.37
C TYR A 73 0.52 6.81 -12.27
N VAL A 74 1.71 6.25 -12.02
CA VAL A 74 2.93 6.97 -12.41
C VAL A 74 3.40 6.35 -13.71
N ARG A 75 2.89 6.85 -14.84
CA ARG A 75 3.53 6.60 -16.14
C ARG A 75 4.95 7.14 -16.02
N GLY A 76 5.90 6.25 -15.78
CA GLY A 76 7.32 6.54 -15.77
C GLY A 76 7.81 6.80 -17.19
N SER A 77 7.30 7.84 -17.85
CA SER A 77 8.19 8.53 -18.76
C SER A 77 9.14 9.30 -17.87
N ILE A 78 10.38 8.82 -17.78
CA ILE A 78 11.49 9.70 -17.41
C ILE A 78 11.52 10.73 -18.54
N GLY A 79 10.85 11.86 -18.34
CA GLY A 79 11.04 13.02 -19.20
C GLY A 79 12.52 13.33 -19.16
N ARG A 80 13.21 13.27 -20.31
CA ARG A 80 14.55 13.84 -20.39
C ARG A 80 14.40 15.30 -19.98
N PRO A 81 15.08 15.78 -18.91
CA PRO A 81 15.04 17.19 -18.58
C PRO A 81 15.71 17.94 -19.72
N GLY A 82 14.89 18.45 -20.64
CA GLY A 82 15.29 19.36 -21.70
C GLY A 82 14.96 20.80 -21.27
N PRO A 83 15.64 21.80 -21.85
CA PRO A 83 15.22 23.19 -21.70
C PRO A 83 13.76 23.32 -22.16
N VAL A 84 12.92 23.91 -21.31
CA VAL A 84 11.56 24.30 -21.70
C VAL A 84 11.66 25.77 -22.08
N ASP A 85 11.46 26.07 -23.36
CA ASP A 85 11.34 27.44 -23.82
C ASP A 85 9.99 27.98 -23.37
N LEU A 86 10.03 28.86 -22.37
CA LEU A 86 8.85 29.55 -21.90
C LEU A 86 8.50 30.64 -22.93
N PRO A 87 7.28 30.65 -23.49
CA PRO A 87 6.87 31.75 -24.34
C PRO A 87 6.86 33.02 -23.48
N VAL A 88 7.74 33.96 -23.83
CA VAL A 88 7.65 35.32 -23.33
C VAL A 88 6.37 35.90 -23.91
N ALA A 89 5.41 36.23 -23.04
CA ALA A 89 4.21 36.95 -23.42
C ALA A 89 4.62 38.35 -23.91
N GLY A 90 4.82 38.46 -25.21
CA GLY A 90 5.27 39.65 -25.89
C GLY A 90 5.36 39.36 -27.37
N ASP A 91 4.29 39.75 -28.05
CA ASP A 91 4.24 40.09 -29.47
C ASP A 91 3.94 38.90 -30.39
N ASP A 92 2.63 38.70 -30.60
CA ASP A 92 1.95 38.41 -31.86
C ASP A 92 2.83 37.83 -32.97
N GLU A 93 2.66 36.55 -33.37
CA GLU A 93 2.54 36.09 -34.77
C GLU A 93 2.13 34.59 -34.82
N GLU A 94 1.08 34.35 -35.59
CA GLU A 94 0.63 33.13 -36.29
C GLU A 94 0.73 31.74 -35.59
N LEU A 95 -0.43 31.22 -35.19
CA LEU A 95 -0.61 29.82 -34.77
C LEU A 95 -0.52 28.89 -36.00
N GLU A 96 0.65 28.30 -36.26
CA GLU A 96 0.71 27.11 -37.12
C GLU A 96 0.25 25.87 -36.33
N GLU A 97 -0.84 25.27 -36.80
CA GLU A 97 -1.38 24.02 -36.26
C GLU A 97 -0.37 22.87 -36.48
N ALA A 98 0.13 22.30 -35.39
CA ALA A 98 0.97 21.11 -35.46
C ALA A 98 0.14 19.90 -35.93
N ASP A 99 0.56 19.32 -37.06
CA ASP A 99 0.09 18.05 -37.62
C ASP A 99 0.01 16.96 -36.54
N VAL A 100 -1.21 16.58 -36.18
CA VAL A 100 -1.49 15.32 -35.47
C VAL A 100 -1.73 14.27 -36.55
N SER A 101 -0.65 13.67 -37.04
CA SER A 101 -0.73 12.39 -37.77
C SER A 101 -1.13 11.28 -36.80
N ASN A 102 -2.44 11.13 -36.66
CA ASN A 102 -3.10 10.01 -36.02
C ASN A 102 -2.77 8.72 -36.78
N GLY A 103 -2.09 7.77 -36.12
CA GLY A 103 -1.85 6.43 -36.66
C GLY A 103 -3.15 5.64 -36.71
N THR A 104 -3.71 5.50 -37.91
CA THR A 104 -4.82 4.60 -38.20
C THR A 104 -4.39 3.15 -37.96
N SER A 105 -4.85 2.54 -36.87
CA SER A 105 -4.82 1.08 -36.70
C SER A 105 -6.16 0.53 -37.15
N GLU A 106 -6.21 0.01 -38.38
CA GLU A 106 -7.28 -0.88 -38.83
C GLU A 106 -7.25 -2.17 -38.01
N GLY A 107 -8.36 -2.46 -37.32
CA GLY A 107 -8.63 -3.72 -36.64
C GLY A 107 -10.14 -3.96 -36.68
N GLY A 108 -10.58 -4.79 -37.61
CA GLY A 108 -11.98 -5.05 -37.93
C GLY A 108 -12.71 -5.90 -36.90
N GLU A 109 -14.02 -5.62 -36.78
CA GLU A 109 -15.04 -6.41 -36.10
C GLU A 109 -15.66 -7.42 -37.07
N SER A 110 -15.76 -8.68 -36.63
CA SER A 110 -16.92 -9.60 -36.80
C SER A 110 -16.75 -10.81 -35.89
#